data_AF-A0A1T4J2W0-F1
#
_entry.id   AF-A0A1T4J2W0-F1
#
_cell.length_a   1.000
_cell.length_b   1.000
_cell.length_c   1.000
_cell.angle_alpha   90.00
_cell.angle_beta   90.00
_cell.angle_gamma   90.00
#
_symmetry.space_group_name_H-M   'P 1'
#
loop_
_entity.id
_entity.type
_entity.pdbx_description
1 polymer ?
#
loop_
_entity_poly.entity_id
_entity_poly.type
_entity_poly.pdbx_seq_one_letter_code
_entity_poly.pdbx_strand_id
1 'polypeptide(L)'
;AAGKGTFSTEEVAYQVQRARLHDIVGHKKLILPQLAAVGVAAMKLKQLCNFRAVFGPVRATDLPAFLSGTVDDEERMRSVTFTVKERLELIPVEICMMYKPLMAVLLAAILISGFGPDIFSAKAAIGRGYQFFLATVIAILSGAVVTPISLPWLPGRQFWIKGLIASALGALLFTGFSTPSSKNGLGTIALICWILAVGSYLAMNFTGSTPYTSLSGVEKEMRKGLMIQIPLAVIA
;
A
#
# COMPACT_ATOMS: atom_id res chain seq x y z
N ALA A 1 10.71 6.09 -1.59
CA ALA A 1 11.90 6.59 -2.33
C ALA A 1 13.08 5.65 -2.18
N ALA A 2 13.56 5.39 -0.94
CA ALA A 2 14.68 4.47 -0.70
C ALA A 2 14.44 3.05 -1.26
N GLY A 3 13.32 2.42 -0.92
CA GLY A 3 12.95 1.10 -1.47
C GLY A 3 12.63 1.07 -2.97
N LYS A 4 12.42 2.23 -3.60
CA LYS A 4 12.20 2.37 -5.06
C LYS A 4 13.47 2.78 -5.82
N GLY A 5 14.61 2.86 -5.13
CA GLY A 5 15.90 3.27 -5.72
C GLY A 5 16.04 4.76 -6.00
N THR A 6 14.99 5.57 -5.82
CA THR A 6 15.03 7.03 -6.08
C THR A 6 15.67 7.84 -4.94
N PHE A 7 15.93 7.21 -3.80
CA PHE A 7 16.74 7.78 -2.72
C PHE A 7 17.88 6.79 -2.44
N SER A 8 18.93 6.89 -3.25
CA SER A 8 20.06 5.97 -3.26
C SER A 8 21.35 6.66 -2.79
N THR A 9 22.39 5.86 -2.56
CA THR A 9 23.73 6.36 -2.24
C THR A 9 24.24 7.32 -3.31
N GLU A 10 24.04 6.96 -4.57
CA GLU A 10 24.48 7.71 -5.74
C GLU A 10 23.74 9.04 -5.85
N GLU A 11 22.42 9.03 -5.65
CA GLU A 11 21.61 10.25 -5.70
C GLU A 11 22.00 11.21 -4.57
N VAL A 12 22.19 10.70 -3.35
CA VAL A 12 22.64 11.53 -2.22
C VAL A 12 24.04 12.11 -2.50
N ALA A 13 24.98 11.30 -2.99
CA ALA A 13 26.33 11.78 -3.33
C ALA A 13 26.29 12.86 -4.41
N TYR A 14 25.47 12.66 -5.45
CA TYR A 14 25.25 13.63 -6.51
C TYR A 14 24.72 14.96 -5.97
N GLN A 15 23.70 14.94 -5.10
CA GLN A 15 23.15 16.16 -4.51
C GLN A 15 24.17 16.88 -3.60
N VAL A 16 24.97 16.15 -2.83
CA VAL A 16 26.05 16.72 -1.99
C VAL A 16 27.09 17.46 -2.83
N GLN A 17 27.51 16.87 -3.95
CA GLN A 17 28.48 17.47 -4.86
C GLN A 17 27.90 18.66 -5.61
N ARG A 18 26.67 18.52 -6.13
CA ARG A 18 25.94 19.58 -6.85
C ARG A 18 25.72 20.81 -5.97
N ALA A 19 25.35 20.60 -4.70
CA ALA A 19 25.18 21.68 -3.73
C ALA A 19 26.51 22.23 -3.18
N ARG A 20 27.65 21.66 -3.58
CA ARG A 20 29.00 22.04 -3.12
C ARG A 20 29.12 22.12 -1.59
N LEU A 21 28.52 21.16 -0.88
CA LEU A 21 28.51 21.19 0.59
C LEU A 21 29.91 21.18 1.21
N HIS A 22 30.91 20.67 0.50
CA HIS A 22 32.31 20.69 0.93
C HIS A 22 32.89 22.11 1.08
N ASP A 23 32.33 23.10 0.37
CA ASP A 23 32.72 24.51 0.46
C ASP A 23 31.99 25.25 1.58
N ILE A 24 30.88 24.68 2.09
CA ILE A 24 29.99 25.34 3.05
C ILE A 24 30.26 24.86 4.49
N VAL A 25 30.57 23.57 4.68
CA VAL A 25 30.74 22.99 6.03
C VAL A 25 32.03 22.17 6.16
N GLY A 26 32.76 22.39 7.26
CA GLY A 26 34.02 21.67 7.54
C GLY A 26 33.83 20.27 8.14
N HIS A 27 32.73 20.01 8.85
CA HIS A 27 32.54 18.78 9.64
C HIS A 27 32.23 17.52 8.80
N LYS A 28 31.90 17.68 7.51
CA LYS A 28 31.62 16.58 6.55
C LYS A 28 30.71 15.47 7.10
N LYS A 29 29.69 15.86 7.85
CA LYS A 29 28.68 14.96 8.45
C LYS A 29 27.34 15.24 7.81
N LEU A 30 26.68 14.21 7.30
CA LEU A 30 25.36 14.30 6.70
C LEU A 30 24.37 13.54 7.58
N ILE A 31 23.33 14.22 8.06
CA ILE A 31 22.24 13.58 8.79
C ILE A 31 21.18 13.18 7.77
N LEU A 32 20.91 11.88 7.68
CA LEU A 32 19.92 11.31 6.76
C LEU A 32 18.69 10.83 7.54
N PRO A 33 17.49 10.84 6.93
CA PRO A 33 16.31 10.25 7.55
C PRO A 33 16.55 8.79 7.93
N GLN A 34 16.06 8.33 9.09
CA GLN A 34 16.25 6.94 9.56
C GLN A 34 15.83 5.92 8.50
N LEU A 35 14.68 6.14 7.85
CA LEU A 35 14.10 5.23 6.87
C LEU A 35 14.82 5.24 5.51
N ALA A 36 15.84 6.09 5.32
CA ALA A 36 16.71 6.04 4.14
C ALA A 36 17.77 4.94 4.23
N ALA A 37 17.98 4.33 5.40
CA ALA A 37 19.03 3.32 5.63
C ALA A 37 18.93 2.10 4.71
N VAL A 38 17.72 1.76 4.24
CA VAL A 38 17.51 0.65 3.29
C VAL A 38 17.98 0.97 1.86
N GLY A 39 18.14 2.26 1.50
CA GLY A 39 18.56 2.69 0.17
C GLY A 39 19.95 3.34 0.11
N VAL A 40 20.48 3.80 1.26
CA VAL A 40 21.75 4.52 1.34
C VAL A 40 22.79 3.72 2.12
N ALA A 41 23.82 3.26 1.41
CA ALA A 41 24.96 2.59 2.01
C ALA A 41 25.95 3.64 2.55
N ALA A 42 25.95 3.86 3.87
CA ALA A 42 26.76 4.89 4.52
C ALA A 42 28.27 4.79 4.21
N MET A 43 28.81 3.56 4.13
CA MET A 43 30.21 3.33 3.77
C MET A 43 30.52 3.77 2.34
N LYS A 44 29.65 3.41 1.39
CA LYS A 44 29.80 3.78 -0.02
C LYS A 44 29.60 5.28 -0.22
N LEU A 45 28.68 5.92 0.52
CA LEU A 45 28.48 7.36 0.47
C LEU A 45 29.77 8.11 0.83
N LYS A 46 30.45 7.68 1.90
CA LYS A 46 31.73 8.28 2.31
C LYS A 46 32.79 8.15 1.21
N GLN A 47 32.85 7.02 0.50
CA GLN A 47 33.78 6.83 -0.61
C GLN A 47 33.47 7.76 -1.79
N LEU A 48 32.18 8.02 -2.09
CA LEU A 48 31.75 8.81 -3.24
C LEU A 48 31.89 10.33 -3.05
N CYS A 49 31.59 10.85 -1.85
CA CYS A 49 31.56 12.30 -1.61
C CYS A 49 32.33 12.77 -0.37
N ASN A 50 33.02 11.87 0.34
CA ASN A 50 33.78 12.19 1.56
C ASN A 50 32.93 12.73 2.73
N PHE A 51 31.60 12.54 2.69
CA PHE A 51 30.70 12.84 3.81
C PHE A 51 30.35 11.57 4.58
N ARG A 52 30.42 11.64 5.91
CA ARG A 52 29.95 10.57 6.80
C ARG A 52 28.44 10.69 6.99
N ALA A 53 27.68 9.71 6.52
CA ALA A 53 26.26 9.59 6.84
C ALA A 53 26.05 9.17 8.30
N VAL A 54 25.10 9.82 8.96
CA VAL A 54 24.51 9.42 10.22
C VAL A 54 23.00 9.40 10.05
N PHE A 55 22.35 8.31 10.45
CA PHE A 55 20.90 8.22 10.41
C PHE A 55 20.31 8.90 11.64
N GLY A 56 19.56 9.97 11.39
CA GLY A 56 18.84 10.74 12.39
C GLY A 56 17.52 10.07 12.79
N PRO A 57 16.61 10.79 13.47
CA PRO A 57 15.35 10.21 13.91
C PRO A 57 14.41 9.88 12.75
N VAL A 58 13.40 9.06 13.05
CA VAL A 58 12.28 8.76 12.14
C VAL A 58 11.46 10.03 11.89
N ARG A 59 11.18 10.82 12.94
CA ARG A 59 10.36 12.03 12.86
C ARG A 59 11.25 13.27 12.90
N ALA A 60 11.00 14.21 11.99
CA ALA A 60 11.73 15.47 11.92
C ALA A 60 11.55 16.33 13.19
N THR A 61 10.43 16.19 13.90
CA THR A 61 10.16 16.88 15.17
C THR A 61 11.14 16.49 16.28
N ASP A 62 11.73 15.29 16.21
CA ASP A 62 12.72 14.86 17.21
C ASP A 62 14.15 15.32 16.85
N LEU A 63 14.35 16.02 15.71
CA LEU A 63 15.68 16.47 15.26
C LEU A 63 16.40 17.41 16.25
N PRO A 64 15.73 18.40 16.89
CA PRO A 64 16.40 19.26 17.87
C PRO A 64 16.99 18.47 19.05
N ALA A 65 16.21 17.51 19.59
CA ALA A 65 16.65 16.64 20.67
C ALA A 65 17.80 15.71 20.23
N PHE A 66 17.74 15.20 18.99
CA PHE A 66 18.83 14.41 18.42
C PHE A 66 20.15 15.19 18.35
N LEU A 67 20.08 16.48 18.03
CA LEU A 67 21.26 17.35 17.90
C LEU A 67 21.83 17.79 19.25
N SER A 68 20.98 17.99 20.27
CA SER A 68 21.43 18.36 21.61
C SER A 68 22.09 17.21 22.37
N GLY A 69 21.87 15.95 21.93
CA GLY A 69 22.40 14.77 22.62
C GLY A 69 21.74 14.50 23.98
N THR A 70 20.64 15.19 24.28
CA THR A 70 19.91 15.11 25.56
C THR A 70 18.80 14.07 25.51
N VAL A 71 19.06 12.89 24.96
CA VAL A 71 18.02 11.90 24.69
C VAL A 71 18.22 10.68 25.56
N ASP A 72 17.31 10.48 26.52
CA ASP A 72 17.25 9.28 27.36
C ASP A 72 16.72 8.04 26.60
N ASP A 73 16.09 8.23 25.42
CA ASP A 73 15.41 7.19 24.66
C ASP A 73 15.69 7.27 23.13
N GLU A 74 16.92 6.91 22.75
CA GLU A 74 17.37 6.83 21.35
C GLU A 74 16.58 5.78 20.54
N GLU A 75 16.07 4.75 21.23
CA GLU A 75 15.30 3.66 20.63
C GLU A 75 13.91 4.14 20.16
N ARG A 76 13.21 4.96 20.96
CA ARG A 76 11.95 5.59 20.54
C ARG A 76 12.12 6.45 19.29
N MET A 77 13.22 7.21 19.20
CA MET A 77 13.46 8.10 18.06
C MET A 77 13.82 7.35 16.76
N ARG A 78 14.28 6.10 16.89
CA ARG A 78 14.64 5.23 15.76
C ARG A 78 13.54 4.23 15.39
N SER A 79 12.50 4.10 16.20
CA SER A 79 11.42 3.14 15.99
C SER A 79 10.18 3.80 15.37
N VAL A 80 9.44 3.01 14.58
CA VAL A 80 8.12 3.38 14.06
C VAL A 80 7.08 2.68 14.93
N THR A 81 6.16 3.43 15.52
CA THR A 81 5.14 2.86 16.43
C THR A 81 3.96 2.23 15.69
N PHE A 82 3.78 2.56 14.42
CA PHE A 82 2.74 2.06 13.53
C PHE A 82 1.34 2.02 14.18
N THR A 83 1.00 3.12 14.86
CA THR A 83 -0.28 3.38 15.54
C THR A 83 -1.43 3.48 14.54
N VAL A 84 -2.68 3.40 15.01
CA VAL A 84 -3.86 3.54 14.14
C VAL A 84 -3.81 4.85 13.35
N LYS A 85 -3.38 5.96 13.97
CA LYS A 85 -3.24 7.25 13.29
C LYS A 85 -2.22 7.19 12.14
N GLU A 86 -1.03 6.64 12.39
CA GLU A 86 0.01 6.48 11.35
C GLU A 86 -0.46 5.58 10.20
N ARG A 87 -1.30 4.57 10.49
CA ARG A 87 -1.91 3.72 9.45
C ARG A 87 -2.95 4.46 8.62
N LEU A 88 -3.79 5.28 9.26
CA LEU A 88 -4.80 6.09 8.57
C LEU A 88 -4.16 7.10 7.63
N GLU A 89 -3.01 7.66 7.98
CA GLU A 89 -2.26 8.60 7.11
C GLU A 89 -1.78 7.95 5.80
N LEU A 90 -1.58 6.62 5.78
CA LEU A 90 -1.17 5.89 4.58
C LEU A 90 -2.32 5.61 3.61
N ILE A 91 -3.57 5.52 4.10
CA ILE A 91 -4.74 5.13 3.30
C ILE A 91 -4.97 6.06 2.09
N PRO A 92 -4.98 7.40 2.24
CA PRO A 92 -5.25 8.30 1.11
C PRO A 92 -4.20 8.18 0.00
N VAL A 93 -2.93 7.99 0.39
CA VAL A 93 -1.83 7.85 -0.57
C VAL A 93 -2.04 6.62 -1.45
N GLU A 94 -2.43 5.49 -0.86
CA GLU A 94 -2.69 4.25 -1.61
C GLU A 94 -3.86 4.39 -2.59
N ILE A 95 -4.96 5.04 -2.17
CA ILE A 95 -6.12 5.28 -3.05
C ILE A 95 -5.72 6.21 -4.21
N CYS A 96 -4.98 7.28 -3.92
CA CYS A 96 -4.46 8.21 -4.92
C CYS A 96 -3.45 7.59 -5.88
N MET A 97 -2.79 6.49 -5.52
CA MET A 97 -1.91 5.77 -6.44
C MET A 97 -2.68 4.86 -7.40
N MET A 98 -3.93 4.51 -7.09
CA MET A 98 -4.71 3.51 -7.82
C MET A 98 -5.88 4.05 -8.64
N TYR A 99 -6.15 5.36 -8.63
CA TYR A 99 -7.30 5.92 -9.35
C TYR A 99 -7.29 5.63 -10.86
N LYS A 100 -6.12 5.61 -11.51
CA LYS A 100 -6.00 5.32 -12.96
C LYS A 100 -6.46 3.89 -13.31
N PRO A 101 -5.84 2.83 -12.74
CA PRO A 101 -6.29 1.47 -13.02
C PRO A 101 -7.73 1.24 -12.54
N LEU A 102 -8.15 1.83 -11.42
CA LEU A 102 -9.53 1.74 -10.94
C LEU A 102 -10.53 2.30 -11.97
N MET A 103 -10.25 3.48 -12.52
CA MET A 103 -11.11 4.11 -13.52
C MET A 103 -11.18 3.29 -14.81
N ALA A 104 -10.05 2.73 -15.25
CA ALA A 104 -10.02 1.84 -16.42
C ALA A 104 -10.88 0.58 -16.21
N VAL A 105 -10.78 -0.05 -15.03
CA VAL A 105 -11.57 -1.24 -14.68
C VAL A 105 -13.06 -0.93 -14.59
N LEU A 106 -13.46 0.18 -13.96
CA LEU A 106 -14.87 0.57 -13.88
C LEU A 106 -15.46 0.87 -15.26
N LEU A 107 -14.72 1.56 -16.13
CA LEU A 107 -15.15 1.81 -17.51
C LEU A 107 -15.30 0.51 -18.30
N ALA A 108 -14.31 -0.38 -18.24
CA ALA A 108 -14.38 -1.68 -18.89
C ALA A 108 -15.57 -2.50 -18.38
N ALA A 109 -15.81 -2.53 -17.07
CA ALA A 109 -16.92 -3.26 -16.48
C ALA A 109 -18.29 -2.74 -16.91
N ILE A 110 -18.47 -1.42 -17.04
CA ILE A 110 -19.71 -0.82 -17.56
C ILE A 110 -19.94 -1.22 -19.02
N LEU A 111 -18.89 -1.17 -19.85
CA LEU A 111 -18.97 -1.57 -21.26
C LEU A 111 -19.33 -3.06 -21.40
N ILE A 112 -18.67 -3.93 -20.64
CA ILE A 112 -18.93 -5.38 -20.65
C ILE A 112 -20.32 -5.70 -20.09
N SER A 113 -20.76 -4.98 -19.05
CA SER A 113 -22.07 -5.17 -18.41
C SER A 113 -23.24 -4.95 -19.34
N GLY A 114 -23.07 -4.13 -20.38
CA GLY A 114 -24.10 -3.88 -21.39
C GLY A 114 -24.29 -5.03 -22.37
N PHE A 115 -23.30 -5.90 -22.56
CA PHE A 115 -23.43 -7.08 -23.42
C PHE A 115 -24.31 -8.14 -22.76
N GLY A 116 -25.24 -8.68 -23.54
CA GLY A 116 -26.21 -9.66 -23.09
C GLY A 116 -26.88 -10.38 -24.27
N PRO A 117 -27.93 -11.19 -24.01
CA PRO A 117 -28.64 -11.95 -25.05
C PRO A 117 -29.13 -11.08 -26.21
N ASP A 118 -29.52 -9.83 -25.91
CA ASP A 118 -29.99 -8.84 -26.89
C ASP A 118 -28.87 -7.90 -27.40
N ILE A 119 -27.64 -8.41 -27.54
CA ILE A 119 -26.41 -7.72 -28.00
C ILE A 119 -25.97 -6.57 -27.06
N PHE A 120 -26.78 -5.53 -26.85
CA PHE A 120 -26.48 -4.45 -25.91
C PHE A 120 -27.74 -3.86 -25.29
N SER A 121 -27.80 -3.81 -23.95
CA SER A 121 -28.89 -3.17 -23.21
C SER A 121 -28.34 -2.13 -22.22
N ALA A 122 -28.64 -0.85 -22.47
CA ALA A 122 -28.22 0.25 -21.61
C ALA A 122 -28.78 0.12 -20.18
N LYS A 123 -30.01 -0.40 -20.03
CA LYS A 123 -30.63 -0.61 -18.71
C LYS A 123 -29.92 -1.72 -17.93
N ALA A 124 -29.50 -2.80 -18.61
CA ALA A 124 -28.72 -3.87 -18.00
C ALA A 124 -27.30 -3.40 -17.64
N ALA A 125 -26.68 -2.58 -18.51
CA ALA A 125 -25.37 -1.99 -18.27
C ALA A 125 -25.35 -1.15 -16.99
N ILE A 126 -26.35 -0.28 -16.80
CA ILE A 126 -26.45 0.58 -15.62
C ILE A 126 -26.73 -0.25 -14.36
N GLY A 127 -27.64 -1.21 -14.42
CA GLY A 127 -27.99 -2.05 -13.28
C GLY A 127 -26.82 -2.91 -12.78
N ARG A 128 -26.19 -3.67 -13.68
CA ARG A 128 -25.02 -4.52 -13.36
C ARG A 128 -23.79 -3.68 -13.03
N GLY A 129 -23.57 -2.58 -13.76
CA GLY A 129 -22.48 -1.65 -13.51
C GLY A 129 -22.57 -1.00 -12.13
N TYR A 130 -23.78 -0.65 -11.66
CA TYR A 130 -23.99 -0.13 -10.31
C TYR A 130 -23.64 -1.18 -9.23
N GLN A 131 -24.04 -2.43 -9.42
CA GLN A 131 -23.68 -3.51 -8.49
C GLN A 131 -22.17 -3.77 -8.46
N PHE A 132 -21.52 -3.76 -9.62
CA PHE A 132 -20.07 -3.90 -9.73
C PHE A 132 -19.32 -2.72 -9.08
N PHE A 133 -19.84 -1.50 -9.27
CA PHE A 133 -19.32 -0.31 -8.61
C PHE A 133 -19.40 -0.44 -7.08
N LEU A 134 -20.57 -0.83 -6.54
CA LEU A 134 -20.74 -1.07 -5.11
C LEU A 134 -19.80 -2.16 -4.58
N ALA A 135 -19.68 -3.29 -5.29
CA ALA A 135 -18.76 -4.36 -4.93
C ALA A 135 -17.31 -3.85 -4.90
N THR A 136 -16.91 -3.04 -5.88
CA THR A 136 -15.57 -2.44 -5.93
C THR A 136 -15.33 -1.47 -4.78
N VAL A 137 -16.32 -0.63 -4.43
CA VAL A 137 -16.23 0.26 -3.25
C VAL A 137 -16.04 -0.55 -1.97
N ILE A 138 -16.80 -1.63 -1.79
CA ILE A 138 -16.66 -2.51 -0.63
C ILE A 138 -15.28 -3.19 -0.61
N ALA A 139 -14.79 -3.64 -1.76
CA ALA A 139 -13.45 -4.22 -1.86
C ALA A 139 -12.35 -3.23 -1.43
N ILE A 140 -12.47 -1.96 -1.88
CA ILE A 140 -11.56 -0.88 -1.48
C ILE A 140 -11.65 -0.61 0.01
N LEU A 141 -12.87 -0.48 0.57
CA LEU A 141 -13.05 -0.25 2.01
C LEU A 141 -12.49 -1.42 2.83
N SER A 142 -12.78 -2.66 2.46
CA SER A 142 -12.26 -3.85 3.15
C SER A 142 -10.74 -3.95 3.08
N GLY A 143 -10.17 -3.83 1.89
CA GLY A 143 -8.73 -4.02 1.66
C GLY A 143 -7.88 -2.84 2.10
N ALA A 144 -8.25 -1.62 1.69
CA ALA A 144 -7.44 -0.43 1.90
C ALA A 144 -7.74 0.30 3.23
N VAL A 145 -8.90 0.07 3.87
CA VAL A 145 -9.29 0.78 5.10
C VAL A 145 -9.44 -0.16 6.29
N VAL A 146 -10.32 -1.15 6.20
CA VAL A 146 -10.63 -2.04 7.32
C VAL A 146 -9.41 -2.89 7.67
N THR A 147 -8.69 -3.41 6.68
CA THR A 147 -7.51 -4.24 6.92
C THR A 147 -6.42 -3.52 7.72
N PRO A 148 -5.89 -2.34 7.33
CA PRO A 148 -4.85 -1.64 8.11
C PRO A 148 -5.30 -1.25 9.52
N ILE A 149 -6.56 -0.83 9.67
CA ILE A 149 -7.12 -0.51 10.99
C ILE A 149 -7.14 -1.75 11.88
N SER A 150 -7.53 -2.90 11.32
CA SER A 150 -7.71 -4.15 12.06
C SER A 150 -6.48 -5.07 12.14
N LEU A 151 -5.33 -4.64 11.64
CA LEU A 151 -4.08 -5.43 11.62
C LEU A 151 -3.70 -6.14 12.94
N PRO A 152 -3.86 -5.54 14.14
CA PRO A 152 -3.47 -6.17 15.39
C PRO A 152 -4.38 -7.37 15.74
N TRP A 153 -5.62 -7.36 15.25
CA TRP A 153 -6.63 -8.37 15.57
C TRP A 153 -6.80 -9.42 14.48
N LEU A 154 -6.45 -9.08 13.23
CA LEU A 154 -6.54 -10.04 12.12
C LEU A 154 -5.48 -11.15 12.26
N PRO A 155 -5.87 -12.43 12.18
CA PRO A 155 -4.92 -13.53 12.33
C PRO A 155 -4.01 -13.66 11.11
N GLY A 156 -2.88 -14.33 11.30
CA GLY A 156 -1.90 -14.60 10.25
C GLY A 156 -0.83 -13.52 10.10
N ARG A 157 0.26 -13.89 9.42
CA ARG A 157 1.42 -13.00 9.17
C ARG A 157 1.34 -12.25 7.85
N GLN A 158 0.68 -12.84 6.85
CA GLN A 158 0.64 -12.32 5.48
C GLN A 158 -0.59 -11.41 5.30
N PHE A 159 -0.38 -10.23 4.72
CA PHE A 159 -1.40 -9.24 4.42
C PHE A 159 -2.43 -9.73 3.43
N TRP A 160 -2.06 -10.54 2.43
CA TRP A 160 -3.05 -11.07 1.47
C TRP A 160 -4.12 -11.93 2.19
N ILE A 161 -3.74 -12.68 3.23
CA ILE A 161 -4.67 -13.46 4.06
C ILE A 161 -5.54 -12.54 4.92
N LYS A 162 -4.93 -11.55 5.58
CA LYS A 162 -5.65 -10.55 6.38
C LYS A 162 -6.69 -9.81 5.53
N GLY A 163 -6.29 -9.41 4.31
CA GLY A 163 -7.15 -8.78 3.33
C GLY A 163 -8.28 -9.69 2.85
N LEU A 164 -8.02 -10.99 2.62
CA LEU A 164 -9.08 -11.96 2.31
C LEU A 164 -10.11 -12.04 3.44
N ILE A 165 -9.67 -12.09 4.69
CA ILE A 165 -10.57 -12.16 5.85
C ILE A 165 -11.44 -10.90 5.94
N ALA A 166 -10.84 -9.71 5.85
CA ALA A 166 -11.58 -8.45 5.88
C ALA A 166 -12.54 -8.30 4.68
N SER A 167 -12.14 -8.81 3.51
CA SER A 167 -12.95 -8.79 2.30
C SER A 167 -14.07 -9.81 2.33
N ALA A 168 -13.89 -10.96 2.99
CA ALA A 168 -14.95 -11.94 3.19
C ALA A 168 -16.06 -11.37 4.06
N LEU A 169 -15.71 -10.62 5.12
CA LEU A 169 -16.68 -9.88 5.92
C LEU A 169 -17.38 -8.80 5.09
N GLY A 170 -16.65 -8.07 4.26
CA GLY A 170 -17.23 -7.10 3.33
C GLY A 170 -18.21 -7.73 2.33
N ALA A 171 -17.86 -8.90 1.79
CA ALA A 171 -18.70 -9.65 0.87
C ALA A 171 -19.98 -10.17 1.53
N LEU A 172 -19.92 -10.61 2.79
CA LEU A 172 -21.11 -10.98 3.57
C LEU A 172 -22.05 -9.79 3.80
N LEU A 173 -21.51 -8.62 4.08
CA LEU A 173 -22.30 -7.39 4.18
C LEU A 173 -22.91 -7.03 2.82
N PHE A 174 -22.13 -7.12 1.75
CA PHE A 174 -22.62 -6.86 0.40
C PHE A 174 -23.82 -7.73 0.04
N THR A 175 -23.76 -9.04 0.31
CA THR A 175 -24.89 -9.94 0.02
C THR A 175 -26.09 -9.70 0.92
N GLY A 176 -25.89 -9.32 2.20
CA GLY A 176 -26.96 -8.98 3.12
C GLY A 176 -27.74 -7.72 2.76
N PHE A 177 -27.07 -6.72 2.17
CA PHE A 177 -27.68 -5.45 1.75
C PHE A 177 -28.08 -5.40 0.28
N SER A 178 -27.59 -6.33 -0.55
CA SER A 178 -27.92 -6.36 -1.97
C SER A 178 -29.40 -6.70 -2.20
N THR A 179 -30.07 -5.88 -2.99
CA THR A 179 -31.51 -6.04 -3.28
C THR A 179 -31.84 -7.40 -3.93
N PRO A 180 -32.99 -8.03 -3.60
CA PRO A 180 -33.38 -9.37 -4.08
C PRO A 180 -33.57 -9.52 -5.60
N SER A 181 -33.49 -8.41 -6.37
CA SER A 181 -33.66 -8.42 -7.83
C SER A 181 -32.51 -9.12 -8.57
N SER A 182 -31.44 -9.49 -7.87
CA SER A 182 -30.30 -10.27 -8.38
C SER A 182 -30.43 -11.76 -8.05
N LYS A 183 -31.52 -12.42 -8.46
CA LYS A 183 -31.69 -13.88 -8.29
C LYS A 183 -30.77 -14.73 -9.19
N ASN A 184 -29.74 -14.13 -9.81
CA ASN A 184 -28.71 -14.90 -10.49
C ASN A 184 -27.58 -15.21 -9.50
N GLY A 185 -27.64 -16.40 -8.88
CA GLY A 185 -26.63 -16.85 -7.92
C GLY A 185 -25.21 -16.79 -8.47
N LEU A 186 -25.04 -16.97 -9.78
CA LEU A 186 -23.74 -16.88 -10.45
C LEU A 186 -23.16 -15.46 -10.41
N GLY A 187 -23.99 -14.44 -10.65
CA GLY A 187 -23.56 -13.04 -10.60
C GLY A 187 -23.17 -12.60 -9.19
N THR A 188 -23.89 -13.07 -8.17
CA THR A 188 -23.52 -12.82 -6.77
C THR A 188 -22.19 -13.46 -6.42
N ILE A 189 -21.94 -14.70 -6.85
CA ILE A 189 -20.66 -15.38 -6.63
C ILE A 189 -19.51 -14.63 -7.33
N ALA A 190 -19.72 -14.18 -8.57
CA ALA A 190 -18.75 -13.37 -9.30
C ALA A 190 -18.37 -12.09 -8.52
N LEU A 191 -19.36 -11.35 -8.01
CA LEU A 191 -19.11 -10.13 -7.21
C LEU A 191 -18.41 -10.43 -5.88
N ILE A 192 -18.71 -11.57 -5.22
CA ILE A 192 -17.97 -12.01 -4.03
C ILE A 192 -16.51 -12.30 -4.38
N CYS A 193 -16.26 -13.04 -5.46
CA CYS A 193 -14.91 -13.34 -5.95
C CYS A 193 -14.14 -12.06 -6.26
N TRP A 194 -14.79 -11.07 -6.88
CA TRP A 194 -14.23 -9.74 -7.12
C TRP A 194 -13.84 -9.03 -5.82
N ILE A 195 -14.75 -8.97 -4.84
CA ILE A 195 -14.50 -8.33 -3.54
C ILE A 195 -13.30 -8.98 -2.85
N LEU A 196 -13.25 -10.31 -2.82
CA LEU A 196 -12.16 -11.07 -2.22
C LEU A 196 -10.82 -10.82 -2.93
N ALA A 197 -10.80 -10.88 -4.27
CA ALA A 197 -9.60 -10.69 -5.07
C ALA A 197 -9.02 -9.28 -4.88
N VAL A 198 -9.85 -8.27 -5.12
CA VAL A 198 -9.43 -6.87 -5.06
C VAL A 198 -9.09 -6.47 -3.63
N GLY A 199 -9.95 -6.76 -2.66
CA GLY A 199 -9.68 -6.37 -1.28
C GLY A 199 -8.46 -7.08 -0.68
N SER A 200 -8.22 -8.34 -1.03
CA SER A 200 -6.98 -9.04 -0.68
C SER A 200 -5.75 -8.41 -1.32
N TYR A 201 -5.82 -8.07 -2.62
CA TYR A 201 -4.72 -7.42 -3.34
C TYR A 201 -4.40 -6.05 -2.74
N LEU A 202 -5.41 -5.24 -2.43
CA LEU A 202 -5.23 -3.91 -1.83
C LEU A 202 -4.59 -3.96 -0.45
N ALA A 203 -4.93 -4.96 0.35
CA ALA A 203 -4.26 -5.16 1.63
C ALA A 203 -2.75 -5.38 1.46
N MET A 204 -2.31 -5.96 0.34
CA MET A 204 -0.89 -6.20 0.08
C MET A 204 -0.09 -4.92 -0.15
N ASN A 205 -0.72 -3.81 -0.52
CA ASN A 205 -0.01 -2.54 -0.65
C ASN A 205 0.61 -2.09 0.67
N PHE A 206 0.02 -2.47 1.80
CA PHE A 206 0.56 -2.17 3.13
C PHE A 206 1.78 -3.02 3.49
N THR A 207 2.06 -4.13 2.79
CA THR A 207 3.25 -4.96 3.06
C THR A 207 4.54 -4.14 2.97
N GLY A 208 4.66 -3.23 1.99
CA GLY A 208 5.83 -2.37 1.81
C GLY A 208 5.85 -1.12 2.70
N SER A 209 4.75 -0.84 3.41
CA SER A 209 4.58 0.34 4.26
C SER A 209 4.60 -0.01 5.75
N THR A 210 4.84 -1.28 6.09
CA THR A 210 4.94 -1.78 7.46
C THR A 210 6.34 -2.28 7.77
N PRO A 211 6.76 -2.25 9.05
CA PRO A 211 8.04 -2.82 9.46
C PRO A 211 8.03 -4.36 9.55
N TYR A 212 6.97 -5.04 9.10
CA TYR A 212 6.78 -6.48 9.33
C TYR A 212 7.53 -7.38 8.36
N THR A 213 7.82 -6.93 7.15
CA THR A 213 8.39 -7.76 6.09
C THR A 213 9.60 -7.11 5.44
N SER A 214 10.61 -7.91 5.13
CA SER A 214 11.73 -7.50 4.27
C SER A 214 11.28 -7.48 2.81
N LEU A 215 12.05 -6.83 1.92
CA LEU A 215 11.82 -6.84 0.47
C LEU A 215 11.62 -8.26 -0.11
N SER A 216 12.48 -9.21 0.29
CA SER A 216 12.36 -10.61 -0.14
C SER A 216 11.12 -11.31 0.44
N GLY A 217 10.72 -10.91 1.65
CA GLY A 217 9.47 -11.36 2.28
C GLY A 217 8.24 -10.87 1.51
N VAL A 218 8.23 -9.59 1.12
CA VAL A 218 7.18 -8.98 0.30
C VAL A 218 7.06 -9.70 -1.05
N GLU A 219 8.17 -9.95 -1.74
CA GLU A 219 8.15 -10.65 -3.03
C GLU A 219 7.55 -12.05 -2.91
N LYS A 220 7.97 -12.82 -1.89
CA LYS A 220 7.44 -14.17 -1.62
C LYS A 220 5.95 -14.11 -1.27
N GLU A 221 5.52 -13.09 -0.56
CA GLU A 221 4.13 -12.87 -0.22
C GLU A 221 3.29 -12.55 -1.45
N MET A 222 3.72 -11.60 -2.28
CA MET A 222 3.08 -11.21 -3.54
C MET A 222 2.91 -12.40 -4.47
N ARG A 223 3.95 -13.22 -4.64
CA ARG A 223 3.87 -14.42 -5.49
C ARG A 223 2.76 -15.37 -5.03
N LYS A 224 2.61 -15.59 -3.72
CA LYS A 224 1.57 -16.46 -3.16
C LYS A 224 0.17 -15.85 -3.26
N GLY A 225 0.03 -14.57 -2.92
CA GLY A 225 -1.24 -13.87 -2.97
C GLY A 225 -1.80 -13.78 -4.40
N LEU A 226 -0.96 -13.40 -5.37
CA LEU A 226 -1.36 -13.23 -6.76
C LEU A 226 -1.81 -14.55 -7.40
N MET A 227 -1.21 -15.69 -7.03
CA MET A 227 -1.66 -17.01 -7.51
C MET A 227 -3.13 -17.33 -7.16
N ILE A 228 -3.69 -16.70 -6.13
CA ILE A 228 -5.07 -16.90 -5.68
C ILE A 228 -5.97 -15.75 -6.15
N GLN A 229 -5.47 -14.51 -6.06
CA GLN A 229 -6.23 -13.31 -6.41
C GLN A 229 -6.54 -13.23 -7.91
N ILE A 230 -5.61 -13.62 -8.79
CA ILE A 230 -5.81 -13.56 -10.24
C ILE A 230 -6.94 -14.51 -10.67
N PRO A 231 -6.95 -15.81 -10.30
CA PRO A 231 -8.08 -16.69 -10.62
C PRO A 231 -9.42 -16.17 -10.10
N LEU A 232 -9.47 -15.64 -8.87
CA LEU A 232 -10.70 -15.07 -8.31
C LEU A 232 -11.20 -13.87 -9.14
N ALA A 233 -10.29 -13.01 -9.59
CA ALA A 233 -10.64 -11.87 -10.43
C ALA A 233 -11.05 -12.27 -11.86
N VAL A 234 -10.53 -13.38 -12.39
CA VAL A 234 -10.90 -13.89 -13.73
C VAL A 234 -12.24 -14.62 -13.72
N ILE A 235 -12.58 -15.28 -12.59
CA ILE A 235 -13.89 -15.92 -12.40
C ILE A 235 -15.00 -14.87 -12.27
N ALA A 236 -14.66 -13.69 -11.75
CA ALA A 236 -15.58 -12.57 -11.54
C ALA A 236 -15.87 -11.78 -12.82
#